data_AF-A0AAD6MYC3-F1
#
_entry.id   AF-A0AAD6MYC3-F1
#
_cell.length_a   1.000
_cell.length_b   1.000
_cell.length_c   1.000
_cell.angle_alpha   90.00
_cell.angle_beta   90.00
_cell.angle_gamma   90.00
#
_symmetry.space_group_name_H-M   'P 1'
#
loop_
_entity.id
_entity.type
_entity.pdbx_description
1 polymer ?
#
loop_
_entity_poly.entity_id
_entity_poly.type
_entity_poly.pdbx_seq_one_letter_code
_entity_poly.pdbx_strand_id
1 'polypeptide(L)'
;MAPPGAFENEPSQPLPGQLGVTQRSGVVIEKPKANLGELPLEILELITNHLVQLDITCLALCNHWLFRCFSSAMVRKYYTREKYENWAFKELLHRLNNSEARVFLCYSCNRLHRVQDVSLPGSVSTEPGCFSQRKTKYHSRYLTQPIRLIEFPCYTDYKFHFVHLQLAMREIYHRDFYDGPGFGIPVESFFYTEVSTGPIGRKNPTSLEQQISNISTETTKSAERTLLSVDARIFKDGRNPSLCLRIQELALVEPQDTNKLIPGPDDHIRICWHVRSGSTEIDDLVRMMVQRFRNGKRGSSLVEQNRCSQCNTSWKIQVREVEVEARQKSVCLVITRWIDLGSGKSPEDPRWRSFIESRNTLSNGHIVSDPRVRFEKDSVQALGREIVLSEEAIFWKNVGLFSGDRYRHVMVQLDASRWCLSANGDGLYGEVERIEGLSSCCVVA
;
A
#
# COMPACT_ATOMS: atom_id res chain seq x y z
N MET A 1 -8.09 69.50 -22.27
CA MET A 1 -9.28 69.53 -21.40
C MET A 1 -8.86 68.97 -20.05
N ALA A 2 -8.93 69.80 -19.02
CA ALA A 2 -8.76 69.43 -17.60
C ALA A 2 -10.18 69.42 -16.95
N PRO A 3 -10.42 69.14 -15.64
CA PRO A 3 -9.51 68.77 -14.54
C PRO A 3 -10.16 67.70 -13.55
N PRO A 4 -10.02 67.72 -12.19
CA PRO A 4 -9.64 66.55 -11.37
C PRO A 4 -10.53 66.34 -10.09
N GLY A 5 -10.06 65.59 -9.08
CA GLY A 5 -10.52 65.64 -7.67
C GLY A 5 -10.07 64.37 -6.91
N ALA A 6 -9.07 64.33 -6.02
CA ALA A 6 -8.79 65.09 -4.79
C ALA A 6 -9.90 64.96 -3.73
N PHE A 7 -9.60 64.28 -2.61
CA PHE A 7 -9.86 64.76 -1.24
C PHE A 7 -9.07 63.94 -0.21
N GLU A 8 -8.13 64.63 0.44
CA GLU A 8 -7.55 64.33 1.75
C GLU A 8 -8.62 64.54 2.86
N ASN A 9 -8.45 63.89 4.02
CA ASN A 9 -8.54 64.51 5.36
C ASN A 9 -8.46 63.46 6.49
N GLU A 10 -7.30 63.40 7.16
CA GLU A 10 -7.19 63.30 8.63
C GLU A 10 -7.35 64.73 9.23
N PRO A 11 -7.26 65.01 10.56
CA PRO A 11 -7.29 64.17 11.77
C PRO A 11 -8.25 64.72 12.86
N SER A 12 -8.44 64.03 14.00
CA SER A 12 -8.43 64.64 15.36
C SER A 12 -8.66 63.63 16.50
N GLN A 13 -7.73 63.60 17.46
CA GLN A 13 -7.94 63.14 18.84
C GLN A 13 -8.55 64.29 19.69
N PRO A 14 -9.22 63.98 20.82
CA PRO A 14 -8.53 64.16 22.11
C PRO A 14 -8.81 63.07 23.19
N LEU A 15 -7.89 63.03 24.17
CA LEU A 15 -7.81 62.28 25.44
C LEU A 15 -8.93 62.66 26.47
N PRO A 16 -8.84 62.33 27.79
CA PRO A 16 -8.91 61.04 28.49
C PRO A 16 -10.02 61.03 29.59
N GLY A 17 -10.46 59.88 30.09
CA GLY A 17 -11.41 59.87 31.22
C GLY A 17 -11.70 58.49 31.82
N GLN A 18 -11.24 58.30 33.05
CA GLN A 18 -11.40 57.14 33.91
C GLN A 18 -12.87 56.80 34.21
N LEU A 19 -13.19 55.52 34.40
CA LEU A 19 -13.83 55.01 35.63
C LEU A 19 -13.92 53.48 35.57
N GLY A 20 -13.65 52.88 36.73
CA GLY A 20 -13.19 51.51 36.85
C GLY A 20 -14.26 50.46 36.63
N VAL A 21 -13.83 49.35 36.03
CA VAL A 21 -14.47 48.06 36.19
C VAL A 21 -13.45 47.15 36.85
N THR A 22 -13.68 46.91 38.14
CA THR A 22 -12.99 45.89 38.92
C THR A 22 -13.07 44.54 38.21
N GLN A 23 -11.97 44.12 37.59
CA GLN A 23 -11.74 42.71 37.27
C GLN A 23 -11.64 41.95 38.59
N ARG A 24 -12.73 41.31 39.00
CA ARG A 24 -12.63 40.16 39.90
C ARG A 24 -11.99 39.05 39.09
N SER A 25 -10.71 38.79 39.35
CA SER A 25 -10.05 37.54 39.02
C SER A 25 -10.87 36.40 39.60
N GLY A 26 -11.75 35.83 38.77
CA GLY A 26 -12.36 34.56 39.05
C GLY A 26 -11.25 33.54 39.06
N VAL A 27 -10.82 33.15 40.27
CA VAL A 27 -10.08 31.91 40.47
C VAL A 27 -10.97 30.82 39.91
N VAL A 28 -10.68 30.38 38.69
CA VAL A 28 -11.18 29.11 38.18
C VAL A 28 -10.56 28.08 39.11
N ILE A 29 -11.30 27.69 40.15
CA ILE A 29 -10.98 26.51 40.93
C ILE A 29 -11.20 25.37 39.94
N GLU A 30 -10.14 24.98 39.23
CA GLU A 30 -10.12 23.70 38.55
C GLU A 30 -10.41 22.66 39.62
N LYS A 31 -11.62 22.09 39.58
CA LYS A 31 -11.93 20.92 40.41
C LYS A 31 -10.81 19.92 40.18
N PRO A 32 -10.13 19.42 41.23
CA PRO A 32 -9.13 18.39 41.04
C PRO A 32 -9.82 17.25 40.29
N LYS A 33 -9.31 16.95 39.08
CA LYS A 33 -9.76 15.79 38.32
C LYS A 33 -9.40 14.59 39.17
N ALA A 34 -10.37 14.04 39.89
CA ALA A 34 -10.19 12.87 40.73
C ALA A 34 -9.45 11.81 39.91
N ASN A 35 -8.20 11.54 40.31
CA ASN A 35 -7.38 10.58 39.60
C ASN A 35 -7.76 9.20 40.10
N LEU A 36 -8.01 8.26 39.20
CA LEU A 36 -8.35 6.88 39.56
C LEU A 36 -7.26 6.23 40.46
N GLY A 37 -6.02 6.72 40.35
CA GLY A 37 -4.89 6.31 41.19
C GLY A 37 -4.91 6.85 42.63
N GLU A 38 -5.83 7.75 42.97
CA GLU A 38 -6.00 8.30 44.33
C GLU A 38 -7.10 7.59 45.13
N LEU A 39 -7.84 6.68 44.49
CA LEU A 39 -8.86 5.89 45.17
C LEU A 39 -8.20 4.92 46.16
N PRO A 40 -8.75 4.76 47.37
CA PRO A 40 -8.32 3.71 48.30
C PRO A 40 -8.42 2.32 47.66
N LEU A 41 -7.53 1.41 48.06
CA LEU A 41 -7.44 0.06 47.49
C LEU A 41 -8.77 -0.69 47.67
N GLU A 42 -9.47 -0.48 48.77
CA GLU A 42 -10.75 -1.10 49.09
C GLU A 42 -11.84 -0.73 48.09
N ILE A 43 -11.85 0.53 47.64
CA ILE A 43 -12.79 1.00 46.61
C ILE A 43 -12.45 0.38 45.26
N LEU A 44 -11.17 0.26 44.94
CA LEU A 44 -10.71 -0.36 43.71
C LEU A 44 -11.00 -1.87 43.70
N GLU A 45 -10.84 -2.56 44.82
CA GLU A 45 -11.24 -3.96 44.98
C GLU A 45 -12.74 -4.14 44.78
N LEU A 46 -13.56 -3.27 45.39
CA LEU A 46 -15.01 -3.24 45.18
C LEU A 46 -15.37 -3.06 43.70
N ILE A 47 -14.72 -2.12 43.00
CA ILE A 47 -14.92 -1.94 41.56
C ILE A 47 -14.55 -3.21 40.80
N THR A 48 -13.38 -3.81 41.08
CA THR A 48 -12.93 -5.01 40.36
C THR A 48 -13.81 -6.23 40.60
N ASN A 49 -14.50 -6.33 41.74
CA ASN A 49 -15.47 -7.40 41.99
C ASN A 49 -16.68 -7.36 41.04
N HIS A 50 -16.92 -6.21 40.38
CA HIS A 50 -17.97 -6.03 39.38
C HIS A 50 -17.46 -6.11 37.94
N LEU A 51 -16.15 -6.25 37.74
CA LEU A 51 -15.53 -6.30 36.41
C LEU A 51 -15.20 -7.73 36.02
N VAL A 52 -15.33 -8.06 34.72
CA VAL A 52 -14.79 -9.32 34.22
C VAL A 52 -13.26 -9.28 34.26
N GLN A 53 -12.63 -10.45 34.36
CA GLN A 53 -11.17 -10.56 34.51
C GLN A 53 -10.38 -9.78 33.44
N LEU A 54 -10.92 -9.72 32.22
CA LEU A 54 -10.35 -8.99 31.11
C LEU A 54 -10.39 -7.45 31.32
N ASP A 55 -11.46 -6.94 31.89
CA ASP A 55 -11.62 -5.51 32.22
C ASP A 55 -10.70 -5.12 33.37
N ILE A 56 -10.59 -5.97 34.39
CA ILE A 56 -9.59 -5.81 35.48
C ILE A 56 -8.19 -5.74 34.87
N THR A 57 -7.95 -6.55 33.84
CA THR A 57 -6.64 -6.61 33.18
C THR A 57 -6.34 -5.31 32.42
N CYS A 58 -7.30 -4.82 31.63
CA CYS A 58 -7.17 -3.51 30.97
C CYS A 58 -6.99 -2.38 32.00
N LEU A 59 -7.78 -2.39 33.08
CA LEU A 59 -7.72 -1.39 34.14
C LEU A 59 -6.34 -1.33 34.79
N ALA A 60 -5.74 -2.48 35.11
CA ALA A 60 -4.41 -2.47 35.70
C ALA A 60 -3.32 -2.00 34.73
N LEU A 61 -3.51 -2.14 33.41
CA LEU A 61 -2.56 -1.63 32.42
C LEU A 61 -2.65 -0.11 32.22
N CYS A 62 -3.67 0.57 32.76
CA CYS A 62 -3.83 2.02 32.62
C CYS A 62 -2.74 2.82 33.35
N ASN A 63 -2.17 2.33 34.46
CA ASN A 63 -1.03 2.97 35.11
C ASN A 63 -0.19 1.98 35.94
N HIS A 64 1.05 2.35 36.27
CA HIS A 64 1.98 1.50 37.00
C HIS A 64 1.51 1.11 38.41
N TRP A 65 0.71 1.95 39.06
CA TRP A 65 0.24 1.71 40.42
C TRP A 65 -0.89 0.66 40.44
N LEU A 66 -1.93 0.83 39.61
CA LEU A 66 -3.00 -0.15 39.40
C LEU A 66 -2.41 -1.49 38.95
N PHE A 67 -1.40 -1.46 38.07
CA PHE A 67 -0.70 -2.69 37.67
C PHE A 67 -0.13 -3.42 38.89
N ARG A 68 0.53 -2.71 39.82
CA ARG A 68 1.06 -3.30 41.05
C ARG A 68 -0.07 -3.85 41.93
N CYS A 69 -1.13 -3.08 42.14
CA CYS A 69 -2.29 -3.49 42.94
C CYS A 69 -2.93 -4.79 42.44
N PHE A 70 -3.07 -4.96 41.12
CA PHE A 70 -3.78 -6.11 40.54
C PHE A 70 -2.87 -7.18 39.90
N SER A 71 -1.54 -7.00 39.95
CA SER A 71 -0.57 -7.92 39.34
C SER A 71 -0.71 -9.36 39.85
N SER A 72 -0.98 -9.53 41.14
CA SER A 72 -1.16 -10.85 41.77
C SER A 72 -2.38 -11.61 41.23
N ALA A 73 -3.48 -10.89 40.96
CA ALA A 73 -4.69 -11.44 40.36
C ALA A 73 -4.53 -11.75 38.86
N MET A 74 -3.77 -10.94 38.12
CA MET A 74 -3.46 -11.15 36.70
C MET A 74 -2.51 -12.34 36.47
N VAL A 75 -1.39 -12.39 37.20
CA VAL A 75 -0.31 -13.36 36.97
C VAL A 75 -0.79 -14.79 37.22
N ARG A 76 -1.68 -14.98 38.20
CA ARG A 76 -2.14 -16.32 38.60
C ARG A 76 -3.09 -16.99 37.59
N LYS A 77 -3.78 -16.23 36.73
CA LYS A 77 -4.80 -16.76 35.78
C LYS A 77 -4.40 -16.69 34.31
N TYR A 78 -3.61 -15.69 33.89
CA TYR A 78 -3.22 -15.54 32.48
C TYR A 78 -1.82 -16.07 32.16
N TYR A 79 -0.91 -16.05 33.14
CA TYR A 79 0.49 -16.39 32.94
C TYR A 79 0.84 -17.83 33.36
N THR A 80 -0.13 -18.62 33.83
CA THR A 80 0.06 -20.07 33.92
C THR A 80 0.31 -20.60 32.51
N ARG A 81 1.55 -21.02 32.29
CA ARG A 81 2.30 -21.25 31.05
C ARG A 81 1.66 -22.23 30.04
N GLU A 82 0.51 -22.81 30.36
CA GLU A 82 -0.19 -23.75 29.50
C GLU A 82 -1.25 -23.03 28.68
N LYS A 83 -0.98 -23.00 27.37
CA LYS A 83 -1.82 -22.58 26.24
C LYS A 83 -1.84 -21.09 25.92
N TYR A 84 -0.96 -20.76 24.97
CA TYR A 84 -1.11 -19.70 23.96
C TYR A 84 -2.45 -19.74 23.17
N GLU A 85 -3.30 -20.73 23.44
CA GLU A 85 -4.70 -20.80 22.98
C GLU A 85 -5.70 -20.11 23.91
N ASN A 86 -5.24 -19.47 25.00
CA ASN A 86 -6.12 -18.74 25.89
C ASN A 86 -6.80 -17.59 25.14
N TRP A 87 -8.05 -17.83 24.72
CA TRP A 87 -8.91 -16.89 24.02
C TRP A 87 -8.98 -15.54 24.76
N ALA A 88 -8.95 -15.54 26.09
CA ALA A 88 -9.02 -14.34 26.89
C ALA A 88 -7.74 -13.48 26.79
N PHE A 89 -6.58 -14.11 26.55
CA PHE A 89 -5.34 -13.38 26.25
C PHE A 89 -5.39 -12.76 24.85
N LYS A 90 -5.91 -13.48 23.85
CA LYS A 90 -6.11 -12.92 22.49
C LYS A 90 -7.06 -11.74 22.52
N GLU A 91 -8.16 -11.86 23.27
CA GLU A 91 -9.12 -10.78 23.45
C GLU A 91 -8.49 -9.55 24.15
N LEU A 92 -7.65 -9.76 25.16
CA LEU A 92 -6.87 -8.68 25.77
C LEU A 92 -5.99 -7.96 24.74
N LEU A 93 -5.25 -8.72 23.94
CA LEU A 93 -4.40 -8.13 22.89
C LEU A 93 -5.22 -7.37 21.85
N HIS A 94 -6.40 -7.86 21.47
CA HIS A 94 -7.31 -7.16 20.56
C HIS A 94 -7.79 -5.84 21.14
N ARG A 95 -8.13 -5.79 22.44
CA ARG A 95 -8.53 -4.54 23.11
C ARG A 95 -7.38 -3.54 23.18
N LEU A 96 -6.18 -3.99 23.55
CA LEU A 96 -4.98 -3.15 23.59
C LEU A 96 -4.60 -2.62 22.20
N ASN A 97 -4.76 -3.44 21.15
CA ASN A 97 -4.58 -3.03 19.76
C ASN A 97 -5.53 -1.89 19.37
N ASN A 98 -6.73 -1.80 19.94
CA ASN A 98 -7.68 -0.75 19.59
C ASN A 98 -7.47 0.53 20.40
N SER A 99 -6.78 0.47 21.54
CA SER A 99 -6.59 1.62 22.44
C SER A 99 -5.31 2.43 22.20
N GLU A 100 -4.23 1.81 21.71
CA GLU A 100 -2.91 2.46 21.61
C GLU A 100 -2.44 2.60 20.16
N ALA A 101 -2.24 3.83 19.68
CA ALA A 101 -1.87 4.14 18.29
C ALA A 101 -0.54 3.52 17.88
N ARG A 102 0.41 3.49 18.81
CA ARG A 102 1.80 3.15 18.51
C ARG A 102 2.05 1.66 18.40
N VAL A 103 1.11 0.82 18.84
CA VAL A 103 1.25 -0.63 18.82
C VAL A 103 0.14 -1.31 18.05
N PHE A 104 0.43 -2.44 17.40
CA PHE A 104 -0.55 -3.28 16.73
C PHE A 104 -0.38 -4.75 17.08
N LEU A 105 -1.46 -5.52 17.01
CA LEU A 105 -1.44 -6.97 17.18
C LEU A 105 -1.00 -7.64 15.88
N CYS A 106 0.17 -8.26 15.89
CA CYS A 106 0.65 -9.08 14.79
C CYS A 106 0.00 -10.46 14.82
N TYR A 107 -0.86 -10.75 13.84
CA TYR A 107 -1.50 -12.07 13.70
C TYR A 107 -0.50 -13.21 13.48
N SER A 108 0.68 -12.92 12.91
CA SER A 108 1.71 -13.94 12.67
C SER A 108 2.25 -14.51 13.97
N CYS A 109 2.50 -13.68 14.99
CA CYS A 109 3.13 -14.10 16.25
C CYS A 109 2.27 -13.96 17.50
N ASN A 110 1.06 -13.38 17.38
CA ASN A 110 0.15 -13.04 18.47
C ASN A 110 0.81 -12.17 19.56
N ARG A 111 1.56 -11.13 19.14
CA ARG A 111 2.19 -10.15 20.03
C ARG A 111 1.89 -8.73 19.56
N LEU A 112 1.97 -7.78 20.50
CA LEU A 112 1.94 -6.36 20.18
C LEU A 112 3.33 -5.92 19.71
N HIS A 113 3.36 -5.25 18.56
CA HIS A 113 4.56 -4.66 17.97
C HIS A 113 4.37 -3.16 17.83
N ARG A 114 5.45 -2.39 17.85
CA ARG A 114 5.33 -0.97 17.51
C ARG A 114 5.14 -0.82 16.01
N VAL A 115 4.30 0.14 15.61
CA VAL A 115 4.03 0.41 14.19
C VAL A 115 5.33 0.85 13.48
N GLN A 116 6.15 1.67 14.13
CA GLN A 116 7.45 2.12 13.62
C GLN A 116 8.48 1.00 13.36
N ASP A 117 8.27 -0.20 13.93
CA ASP A 117 9.18 -1.34 13.75
C ASP A 117 8.79 -2.16 12.50
N VAL A 118 7.71 -1.79 11.80
CA VAL A 118 7.26 -2.41 10.56
C VAL A 118 7.78 -1.60 9.38
N SER A 119 8.57 -2.25 8.54
CA SER A 119 8.98 -1.67 7.26
C SER A 119 7.77 -1.37 6.38
N LEU A 120 7.83 -0.31 5.58
CA LEU A 120 6.84 -0.08 4.54
C LEU A 120 6.92 -1.17 3.44
N PRO A 121 5.82 -1.42 2.69
CA PRO A 121 5.86 -2.29 1.52
C PRO A 121 6.90 -1.79 0.49
N GLY A 122 7.64 -2.71 -0.13
CA GLY A 122 8.75 -2.37 -1.03
C GLY A 122 9.69 -3.53 -1.31
N SER A 123 10.77 -3.28 -2.07
CA SER A 123 11.82 -4.26 -2.40
C SER A 123 12.75 -4.59 -1.24
N VAL A 124 13.12 -3.58 -0.43
CA VAL A 124 14.09 -3.69 0.67
C VAL A 124 13.40 -3.90 2.02
N SER A 125 12.13 -4.34 2.03
CA SER A 125 11.41 -4.59 3.28
C SER A 125 12.15 -5.68 4.07
N THR A 126 12.84 -5.26 5.13
CA THR A 126 13.27 -6.15 6.20
C THR A 126 12.01 -6.67 6.85
N GLU A 127 11.76 -7.97 6.72
CA GLU A 127 10.64 -8.60 7.39
C GLU A 127 10.62 -8.14 8.86
N PRO A 128 9.44 -7.80 9.43
CA PRO A 128 9.33 -7.43 10.83
C PRO A 128 10.14 -8.40 11.69
N GLY A 129 10.89 -7.92 12.68
CA GLY A 129 11.80 -8.78 13.45
C GLY A 129 11.14 -10.03 14.09
N CYS A 130 9.81 -10.05 14.24
CA CYS A 130 9.08 -11.25 14.66
C CYS A 130 9.01 -12.36 13.60
N PHE A 131 9.16 -12.04 12.31
CA PHE A 131 9.17 -13.02 11.22
C PHE A 131 10.50 -13.78 11.16
N SER A 132 11.60 -13.19 11.65
CA SER A 132 12.92 -13.83 11.65
C SER A 132 13.17 -14.72 12.88
N GLN A 133 12.48 -14.50 14.01
CA GLN A 133 12.66 -15.26 15.27
C GLN A 133 12.03 -16.68 15.28
N ARG A 134 11.88 -17.36 14.13
CA ARG A 134 11.09 -18.59 14.00
C ARG A 134 11.77 -19.85 14.56
N LYS A 135 11.21 -20.41 15.64
CA LYS A 135 11.26 -21.86 15.97
C LYS A 135 9.96 -22.45 16.56
N THR A 136 8.87 -21.70 16.67
CA THR A 136 7.63 -22.18 17.31
C THR A 136 6.72 -22.88 16.29
N LYS A 137 6.28 -24.10 16.62
CA LYS A 137 5.56 -25.05 15.74
C LYS A 137 4.14 -24.64 15.33
N TYR A 138 3.61 -23.52 15.83
CA TYR A 138 2.17 -23.19 15.78
C TYR A 138 1.82 -21.94 14.95
N HIS A 139 2.75 -21.41 14.16
CA HIS A 139 2.48 -20.19 13.40
C HIS A 139 1.90 -20.48 12.01
N SER A 140 0.82 -19.77 11.69
CA SER A 140 0.22 -19.68 10.36
C SER A 140 1.24 -19.17 9.33
N ARG A 141 1.96 -20.09 8.68
CA ARG A 141 3.01 -19.78 7.70
C ARG A 141 2.51 -18.81 6.60
N TYR A 142 1.24 -18.88 6.23
CA TYR A 142 0.62 -18.03 5.21
C TYR A 142 0.65 -16.53 5.57
N LEU A 143 0.57 -16.17 6.86
CA LEU A 143 0.61 -14.77 7.29
C LEU A 143 1.95 -14.07 7.06
N THR A 144 2.99 -14.89 6.95
CA THR A 144 4.35 -14.42 6.71
C THR A 144 4.69 -14.39 5.22
N GLN A 145 3.84 -14.95 4.37
CA GLN A 145 4.06 -14.90 2.94
C GLN A 145 3.58 -13.56 2.41
N PRO A 146 4.38 -12.86 1.58
CA PRO A 146 3.87 -11.70 0.88
C PRO A 146 2.87 -12.16 -0.20
N ILE A 147 1.99 -11.27 -0.64
CA ILE A 147 1.22 -11.55 -1.86
C ILE A 147 2.22 -11.70 -3.00
N ARG A 148 2.11 -12.81 -3.71
CA ARG A 148 2.81 -13.00 -4.98
C ARG A 148 2.05 -12.25 -6.06
N LEU A 149 2.41 -10.99 -6.25
CA LEU A 149 1.70 -10.11 -7.18
C LEU A 149 2.12 -10.31 -8.64
N ILE A 150 3.30 -10.90 -8.90
CA ILE A 150 4.02 -10.74 -10.17
C ILE A 150 4.82 -12.00 -10.56
N GLU A 151 4.83 -12.33 -11.86
CA GLU A 151 5.66 -13.38 -12.48
C GLU A 151 6.25 -12.94 -13.83
N PHE A 152 5.47 -12.95 -14.91
CA PHE A 152 5.86 -12.41 -16.22
C PHE A 152 4.98 -11.18 -16.55
N PRO A 153 5.52 -10.12 -17.16
CA PRO A 153 6.88 -9.99 -17.70
C PRO A 153 7.93 -9.43 -16.72
N CYS A 154 7.50 -8.97 -15.54
CA CYS A 154 8.38 -8.35 -14.56
C CYS A 154 8.76 -9.35 -13.47
N TYR A 155 10.00 -9.35 -12.99
CA TYR A 155 10.33 -9.94 -11.69
C TYR A 155 10.64 -8.81 -10.72
N THR A 156 9.93 -8.77 -9.60
CA THR A 156 10.08 -7.72 -8.58
C THR A 156 10.44 -8.33 -7.24
N ASP A 157 11.11 -7.52 -6.42
CA ASP A 157 11.25 -7.80 -5.00
C ASP A 157 10.16 -7.13 -4.16
N TYR A 158 9.17 -6.47 -4.76
CA TYR A 158 8.10 -5.81 -4.03
C TYR A 158 7.35 -6.79 -3.13
N LYS A 159 7.45 -6.56 -1.81
CA LYS A 159 6.79 -7.37 -0.79
C LYS A 159 5.62 -6.63 -0.17
N PHE A 160 4.46 -7.26 -0.25
CA PHE A 160 3.24 -6.82 0.41
C PHE A 160 2.74 -7.90 1.37
N HIS A 161 2.69 -7.62 2.68
CA HIS A 161 2.22 -8.56 3.70
C HIS A 161 0.88 -8.14 4.31
N PHE A 162 0.20 -9.08 4.99
CA PHE A 162 -1.06 -8.78 5.68
C PHE A 162 -0.90 -7.65 6.71
N VAL A 163 0.25 -7.57 7.38
CA VAL A 163 0.53 -6.49 8.34
C VAL A 163 0.48 -5.10 7.68
N HIS A 164 0.90 -4.97 6.43
CA HIS A 164 0.81 -3.69 5.72
C HIS A 164 -0.67 -3.33 5.47
N LEU A 165 -1.46 -4.29 4.97
CA LEU A 165 -2.92 -4.12 4.81
C LEU A 165 -3.60 -3.74 6.13
N GLN A 166 -3.28 -4.45 7.22
CA GLN A 166 -3.84 -4.20 8.54
C GLN A 166 -3.53 -2.78 9.02
N LEU A 167 -2.29 -2.33 8.91
CA LEU A 167 -1.87 -1.01 9.37
C LEU A 167 -2.48 0.11 8.52
N ALA A 168 -2.54 -0.04 7.20
CA ALA A 168 -3.17 0.93 6.32
C ALA A 168 -4.67 1.09 6.60
N MET A 169 -5.37 -0.03 6.72
CA MET A 169 -6.80 -0.01 7.01
C MET A 169 -7.10 0.52 8.41
N ARG A 170 -6.22 0.22 9.38
CA ARG A 170 -6.35 0.74 10.74
C ARG A 170 -6.27 2.27 10.78
N GLU A 171 -5.40 2.88 9.98
CA GLU A 171 -5.31 4.34 9.91
C GLU A 171 -6.65 4.94 9.45
N ILE A 172 -7.25 4.35 8.42
CA ILE A 172 -8.55 4.78 7.90
C ILE A 172 -9.65 4.65 8.95
N TYR A 173 -9.72 3.50 9.64
CA TYR A 173 -10.71 3.32 10.70
C TYR A 173 -10.53 4.36 11.81
N HIS A 174 -9.30 4.61 12.25
CA HIS A 174 -9.08 5.58 13.33
C HIS A 174 -9.34 7.02 12.90
N ARG A 175 -8.94 7.40 11.69
CA ARG A 175 -9.22 8.72 11.13
C ARG A 175 -10.73 8.98 11.05
N ASP A 176 -11.51 8.00 10.62
CA ASP A 176 -12.96 8.16 10.45
C ASP A 176 -13.74 8.16 11.78
N PHE A 177 -13.26 7.44 12.81
CA PHE A 177 -14.01 7.26 14.07
C PHE A 177 -13.48 8.06 15.26
N TYR A 178 -12.19 8.41 15.28
CA TYR A 178 -11.53 8.92 16.49
C TYR A 178 -10.71 10.20 16.27
N ASP A 179 -10.69 10.75 15.05
CA ASP A 179 -10.04 12.03 14.67
C ASP A 179 -8.57 12.16 15.15
N GLY A 180 -7.88 11.03 15.27
CA GLY A 180 -6.53 10.93 15.81
C GLY A 180 -5.51 10.56 14.73
N PRO A 181 -4.47 11.38 14.46
CA PRO A 181 -3.40 11.00 13.54
C PRO A 181 -2.54 9.86 14.11
N GLY A 182 -1.88 9.10 13.22
CA GLY A 182 -0.78 8.21 13.59
C GLY A 182 -1.12 6.75 13.90
N PHE A 183 -2.31 6.26 13.53
CA PHE A 183 -2.74 4.88 13.78
C PHE A 183 -2.48 3.95 12.58
N GLY A 184 -1.24 3.84 12.09
CA GLY A 184 -0.95 2.92 10.98
C GLY A 184 0.14 3.40 10.05
N ILE A 185 0.02 3.03 8.77
CA ILE A 185 0.87 3.51 7.69
C ILE A 185 0.00 4.17 6.62
N PRO A 186 0.44 5.32 6.06
CA PRO A 186 -0.35 6.03 5.06
C PRO A 186 -0.57 5.16 3.82
N VAL A 187 -1.70 5.33 3.14
CA VAL A 187 -2.02 4.60 1.89
C VAL A 187 -1.01 4.93 0.79
N GLU A 188 -0.41 6.10 0.87
CA GLU A 188 0.64 6.57 0.00
C GLU A 188 1.92 5.71 0.13
N SER A 189 2.11 5.03 1.27
CA SER A 189 3.23 4.11 1.50
C SER A 189 3.31 2.95 0.50
N PHE A 190 2.19 2.64 -0.16
CA PHE A 190 2.07 1.54 -1.11
C PHE A 190 2.44 1.95 -2.54
N PHE A 191 2.68 3.24 -2.79
CA PHE A 191 3.21 3.69 -4.07
C PHE A 191 4.61 3.12 -4.26
N TYR A 192 4.74 2.32 -5.31
CA TYR A 192 5.99 1.69 -5.66
C TYR A 192 6.13 1.60 -7.17
N THR A 193 7.28 1.99 -7.69
CA THR A 193 7.65 1.78 -9.09
C THR A 193 9.02 1.15 -9.15
N GLU A 194 9.19 0.06 -9.88
CA GLU A 194 10.48 -0.61 -10.08
C GLU A 194 10.74 -0.74 -11.57
N VAL A 195 11.93 -0.33 -11.99
CA VAL A 195 12.44 -0.51 -13.35
C VAL A 195 13.56 -1.53 -13.31
N SER A 196 13.50 -2.52 -14.20
CA SER A 196 14.54 -3.53 -14.36
C SER A 196 15.03 -3.55 -15.80
N THR A 197 16.35 -3.53 -15.97
CA THR A 197 17.02 -3.71 -17.27
C THR A 197 17.59 -5.13 -17.34
N GLY A 198 17.13 -5.93 -18.28
CA GLY A 198 17.53 -7.33 -18.38
C GLY A 198 16.54 -8.16 -19.18
N PRO A 199 16.86 -9.43 -19.44
CA PRO A 199 15.99 -10.31 -20.20
C PRO A 199 14.62 -10.45 -19.54
N ILE A 200 13.56 -10.29 -20.32
CA ILE A 200 12.17 -10.53 -19.90
C ILE A 200 12.01 -12.02 -19.54
N GLY A 201 11.21 -12.34 -18.52
CA GLY A 201 10.85 -13.74 -18.20
C GLY A 201 11.91 -14.51 -17.39
N ARG A 202 13.17 -14.07 -17.35
CA ARG A 202 14.15 -14.75 -16.50
C ARG A 202 14.12 -14.22 -15.09
N LYS A 203 13.86 -15.12 -14.12
CA LYS A 203 14.25 -14.88 -12.72
C LYS A 203 15.71 -14.41 -12.74
N ASN A 204 15.97 -13.30 -12.07
CA ASN A 204 17.31 -12.72 -12.02
C ASN A 204 18.31 -13.85 -11.72
N PRO A 205 19.34 -14.01 -12.57
CA PRO A 205 20.39 -14.96 -12.28
C PRO A 205 20.89 -14.67 -10.87
N THR A 206 21.10 -15.72 -10.08
CA THR A 206 21.70 -15.56 -8.76
C THR A 206 22.98 -14.73 -8.88
N SER A 207 23.37 -14.01 -7.82
CA SER A 207 24.55 -13.11 -7.82
C SER A 207 25.82 -13.74 -8.44
N LEU A 208 25.94 -15.07 -8.39
CA LEU A 208 27.03 -15.84 -9.01
C LEU A 208 26.91 -15.95 -10.54
N GLU A 209 25.71 -16.16 -11.07
CA GLU A 209 25.44 -16.26 -12.51
C GLU A 209 25.58 -14.90 -13.21
N GLN A 210 25.24 -13.80 -12.53
CA GLN A 210 25.46 -12.43 -13.03
C GLN A 210 26.96 -12.10 -13.19
N GLN A 211 27.81 -12.58 -12.27
CA GLN A 211 29.26 -12.37 -12.38
C GLN A 211 29.86 -13.07 -13.61
N ILE A 212 29.33 -14.23 -13.99
CA ILE A 212 29.78 -14.99 -15.17
C ILE A 212 29.31 -14.32 -16.46
N SER A 213 28.08 -13.77 -16.50
CA SER A 213 27.57 -13.09 -17.69
C SER A 213 28.27 -11.77 -18.00
N ASN A 214 28.77 -11.06 -16.99
CA ASN A 214 29.44 -9.76 -17.16
C ASN A 214 30.81 -9.85 -17.85
N ILE A 215 31.40 -11.06 -17.93
CA ILE A 215 32.69 -11.28 -18.59
C ILE A 215 32.52 -11.52 -20.10
N SER A 216 31.29 -11.75 -20.57
CA SER A 216 30.99 -12.06 -21.98
C SER A 216 30.00 -11.08 -22.61
N THR A 217 30.56 -10.21 -23.46
CA THR A 217 29.97 -9.48 -24.60
C THR A 217 29.29 -8.11 -24.36
N GLU A 218 30.07 -7.05 -24.65
CA GLU A 218 29.68 -5.65 -24.93
C GLU A 218 29.04 -5.44 -26.33
N THR A 219 28.63 -6.49 -27.04
CA THR A 219 27.95 -6.34 -28.33
C THR A 219 26.48 -5.97 -28.11
N THR A 220 26.17 -4.67 -28.19
CA THR A 220 24.86 -4.08 -28.55
C THR A 220 23.64 -4.98 -28.31
N LYS A 221 23.41 -5.37 -27.05
CA LYS A 221 22.20 -6.09 -26.67
C LYS A 221 21.08 -5.06 -26.57
N SER A 222 20.09 -5.19 -27.46
CA SER A 222 18.77 -4.56 -27.36
C SER A 222 18.33 -4.59 -25.89
N ALA A 223 18.22 -3.41 -25.28
CA ALA A 223 17.97 -3.27 -23.85
C ALA A 223 16.48 -3.53 -23.60
N GLU A 224 16.17 -4.79 -23.28
CA GLU A 224 14.88 -5.15 -22.70
C GLU A 224 14.71 -4.41 -21.37
N ARG A 225 13.58 -3.70 -21.26
CA ARG A 225 13.25 -2.90 -20.08
C ARG A 225 11.88 -3.34 -19.58
N THR A 226 11.79 -3.60 -18.29
CA THR A 226 10.53 -3.92 -17.62
C THR A 226 10.26 -2.91 -16.51
N LEU A 227 8.98 -2.66 -16.24
CA LEU A 227 8.57 -1.77 -15.16
C LEU A 227 7.37 -2.37 -14.44
N LEU A 228 7.45 -2.36 -13.11
CA LEU A 228 6.32 -2.58 -12.23
C LEU A 228 5.89 -1.24 -11.63
N SER A 229 4.59 -0.98 -11.57
CA SER A 229 4.00 0.10 -10.78
C SER A 229 2.87 -0.44 -9.91
N VAL A 230 2.86 -0.06 -8.63
CA VAL A 230 1.82 -0.37 -7.66
C VAL A 230 1.25 0.94 -7.11
N ASP A 231 -0.07 1.01 -7.11
CA ASP A 231 -0.87 2.13 -6.61
C ASP A 231 -1.96 1.54 -5.69
N ALA A 232 -2.24 2.20 -4.56
CA ALA A 232 -3.20 1.75 -3.59
C ALA A 232 -4.23 2.84 -3.32
N ARG A 233 -5.49 2.44 -3.17
CA ARG A 233 -6.59 3.35 -2.86
C ARG A 233 -7.55 2.72 -1.87
N ILE A 234 -8.26 3.59 -1.16
CA ILE A 234 -9.30 3.18 -0.23
C ILE A 234 -10.64 3.37 -0.90
N PHE A 235 -11.43 2.32 -0.88
CA PHE A 235 -12.82 2.39 -1.26
C PHE A 235 -13.70 2.37 -0.02
N LYS A 236 -14.68 3.26 0.05
CA LYS A 236 -15.67 3.35 1.13
C LYS A 236 -17.07 3.05 0.59
N ASP A 237 -17.57 1.86 0.85
CA ASP A 237 -19.00 1.53 0.68
C ASP A 237 -19.64 1.33 2.05
N GLY A 238 -20.12 2.45 2.59
CA GLY A 238 -20.68 2.50 3.94
C GLY A 238 -19.64 2.14 5.02
N ARG A 239 -19.96 1.12 5.84
CA ARG A 239 -19.23 0.80 7.08
C ARG A 239 -18.01 -0.11 6.90
N ASN A 240 -17.78 -0.62 5.69
CA ASN A 240 -16.73 -1.61 5.43
C ASN A 240 -15.78 -1.11 4.34
N PRO A 241 -14.92 -0.12 4.65
CA PRO A 241 -13.88 0.29 3.72
C PRO A 241 -12.96 -0.89 3.40
N SER A 242 -12.36 -0.84 2.21
CA SER A 242 -11.34 -1.80 1.81
C SER A 242 -10.20 -1.16 1.03
N LEU A 243 -9.04 -1.81 1.07
CA LEU A 243 -7.86 -1.43 0.31
C LEU A 243 -7.91 -2.10 -1.05
N CYS A 244 -7.91 -1.31 -2.10
CA CYS A 244 -7.79 -1.78 -3.47
C CYS A 244 -6.39 -1.46 -4.00
N LEU A 245 -5.77 -2.39 -4.71
CA LEU A 245 -4.51 -2.14 -5.42
C LEU A 245 -4.74 -2.12 -6.92
N ARG A 246 -4.04 -1.22 -7.61
CA ARG A 246 -3.77 -1.31 -9.05
C ARG A 246 -2.30 -1.66 -9.23
N ILE A 247 -2.05 -2.69 -10.02
CA ILE A 247 -0.71 -3.18 -10.33
C ILE A 247 -0.57 -3.16 -11.84
N GLN A 248 0.40 -2.43 -12.35
CA GLN A 248 0.68 -2.29 -13.77
C GLN A 248 2.09 -2.77 -14.07
N GLU A 249 2.21 -3.74 -14.97
CA GLU A 249 3.47 -4.28 -15.47
C GLU A 249 3.65 -3.87 -16.92
N LEU A 250 4.82 -3.35 -17.27
CA LEU A 250 5.22 -2.99 -18.61
C LEU A 250 6.44 -3.83 -19.01
N ALA A 251 6.43 -4.32 -20.23
CA ALA A 251 7.62 -4.84 -20.90
C ALA A 251 7.79 -4.13 -22.23
N LEU A 252 8.95 -3.49 -22.38
CA LEU A 252 9.30 -2.68 -23.52
C LEU A 252 10.39 -3.36 -24.32
N VAL A 253 10.15 -3.52 -25.62
CA VAL A 253 11.10 -4.08 -26.58
C VAL A 253 11.14 -3.26 -27.85
N GLU A 254 12.21 -3.44 -28.63
CA GLU A 254 12.26 -2.92 -29.98
C GLU A 254 11.28 -3.66 -30.90
N PRO A 255 10.80 -3.05 -32.01
CA PRO A 255 9.82 -3.67 -32.90
C PRO A 255 10.28 -5.03 -33.49
N GLN A 256 11.57 -5.18 -33.78
CA GLN A 256 12.19 -6.42 -34.22
C GLN A 256 12.14 -7.54 -33.16
N ASP A 257 12.05 -7.16 -31.88
CA ASP A 257 12.16 -8.05 -30.73
C ASP A 257 10.81 -8.39 -30.09
N THR A 258 9.70 -8.10 -30.77
CA THR A 258 8.34 -8.37 -30.27
C THR A 258 8.09 -9.81 -29.83
N ASN A 259 8.83 -10.79 -30.35
CA ASN A 259 8.77 -12.18 -29.90
C ASN A 259 9.14 -12.37 -28.43
N LYS A 260 9.96 -11.48 -27.87
CA LYS A 260 10.38 -11.53 -26.47
C LYS A 260 9.26 -11.15 -25.50
N LEU A 261 8.18 -10.52 -25.99
CA LEU A 261 6.97 -10.26 -25.22
C LEU A 261 6.09 -11.52 -25.05
N ILE A 262 6.41 -12.61 -25.75
CA ILE A 262 5.68 -13.87 -25.65
C ILE A 262 6.33 -14.72 -24.56
N PRO A 263 5.58 -15.17 -23.55
CA PRO A 263 6.12 -16.05 -22.51
C PRO A 263 6.80 -17.29 -23.09
N GLY A 264 8.00 -17.59 -22.62
CA GLY A 264 8.68 -18.87 -22.84
C GLY A 264 8.06 -20.02 -22.05
N PRO A 265 8.57 -21.26 -22.21
CA PRO A 265 8.03 -22.44 -21.53
C PRO A 265 8.07 -22.38 -20.00
N ASP A 266 9.09 -21.70 -19.44
CA ASP A 266 9.28 -21.53 -18.01
C ASP A 266 8.67 -20.22 -17.47
N ASP A 267 8.16 -19.39 -18.37
CA ASP A 267 7.54 -18.12 -18.05
C ASP A 267 6.04 -18.32 -17.86
N HIS A 268 5.48 -17.72 -16.83
CA HIS A 268 4.05 -17.80 -16.57
C HIS A 268 3.48 -16.43 -16.31
N ILE A 269 2.43 -16.08 -17.07
CA ILE A 269 1.62 -14.92 -16.76
C ILE A 269 0.65 -15.31 -15.65
N ARG A 270 0.83 -14.70 -14.49
CA ARG A 270 -0.10 -14.85 -13.37
C ARG A 270 -0.96 -13.60 -13.24
N ILE A 271 -2.23 -13.71 -13.61
CA ILE A 271 -3.21 -12.68 -13.29
C ILE A 271 -3.65 -12.80 -11.83
N CYS A 272 -3.97 -14.02 -11.41
CA CYS A 272 -4.22 -14.41 -10.03
C CYS A 272 -3.97 -15.92 -9.88
N TRP A 273 -4.20 -16.51 -8.70
CA TRP A 273 -4.05 -17.95 -8.52
C TRP A 273 -5.00 -18.80 -9.36
N HIS A 274 -6.17 -18.25 -9.68
CA HIS A 274 -7.23 -18.92 -10.43
C HIS A 274 -7.08 -18.76 -11.95
N VAL A 275 -6.32 -17.76 -12.38
CA VAL A 275 -6.06 -17.43 -13.79
C VAL A 275 -4.53 -17.40 -13.96
N ARG A 276 -3.96 -18.59 -14.16
CA ARG A 276 -2.51 -18.84 -14.31
C ARG A 276 -2.26 -19.70 -15.55
N SER A 277 -1.08 -19.56 -16.16
CA SER A 277 -0.56 -20.31 -17.32
C SER A 277 -0.63 -21.86 -17.29
N GLY A 278 -1.20 -22.48 -16.25
CA GLY A 278 -1.56 -23.90 -16.28
C GLY A 278 -2.82 -24.19 -17.12
N SER A 279 -3.63 -23.17 -17.39
CA SER A 279 -4.60 -23.15 -18.48
C SER A 279 -3.96 -22.34 -19.62
N THR A 280 -3.74 -22.93 -20.79
CA THR A 280 -3.01 -22.33 -21.93
C THR A 280 -3.57 -20.97 -22.40
N GLU A 281 -4.78 -20.61 -21.95
CA GLU A 281 -5.57 -19.45 -22.36
C GLU A 281 -4.85 -18.10 -22.28
N ILE A 282 -4.14 -17.76 -21.20
CA ILE A 282 -3.53 -16.41 -21.07
C ILE A 282 -2.25 -16.28 -21.90
N ASP A 283 -1.40 -17.31 -21.94
CA ASP A 283 -0.20 -17.29 -22.76
C ASP A 283 -0.57 -17.31 -24.24
N ASP A 284 -1.57 -18.11 -24.62
CA ASP A 284 -2.14 -18.13 -25.96
C ASP A 284 -2.76 -16.78 -26.33
N LEU A 285 -3.43 -16.11 -25.37
CA LEU A 285 -3.97 -14.77 -25.57
C LEU A 285 -2.85 -13.76 -25.84
N VAL A 286 -1.79 -13.72 -25.02
CA VAL A 286 -0.67 -12.80 -25.25
C VAL A 286 0.05 -13.12 -26.55
N ARG A 287 0.29 -14.40 -26.85
CA ARG A 287 0.87 -14.85 -28.12
C ARG A 287 0.03 -14.38 -29.31
N MET A 288 -1.29 -14.58 -29.25
CA MET A 288 -2.24 -14.14 -30.27
C MET A 288 -2.23 -12.60 -30.42
N MET A 289 -2.24 -11.86 -29.32
CA MET A 289 -2.20 -10.39 -29.35
C MET A 289 -0.90 -9.89 -29.97
N VAL A 290 0.27 -10.42 -29.57
CA VAL A 290 1.56 -10.06 -30.16
C VAL A 290 1.61 -10.41 -31.65
N GLN A 291 1.12 -11.59 -32.05
CA GLN A 291 1.05 -11.99 -33.46
C GLN A 291 0.12 -11.09 -34.28
N ARG A 292 -1.07 -10.76 -33.76
CA ARG A 292 -2.00 -9.81 -34.39
C ARG A 292 -1.41 -8.43 -34.53
N PHE A 293 -0.68 -7.95 -33.52
CA PHE A 293 0.01 -6.67 -33.57
C PHE A 293 1.07 -6.65 -34.69
N ARG A 294 1.85 -7.73 -34.84
CA ARG A 294 2.86 -7.87 -35.89
C ARG A 294 2.26 -7.91 -37.30
N ASN A 295 1.11 -8.55 -37.46
CA ASN A 295 0.44 -8.73 -38.75
C ASN A 295 -0.51 -7.58 -39.11
N GLY A 296 -0.91 -6.77 -38.12
CA GLY A 296 -1.87 -5.68 -38.28
C GLY A 296 -1.28 -4.41 -38.87
N LYS A 297 -2.14 -3.45 -39.20
CA LYS A 297 -1.70 -2.08 -39.52
C LYS A 297 -1.11 -1.44 -38.26
N ARG A 298 0.13 -0.95 -38.36
CA ARG A 298 0.82 -0.21 -37.28
C ARG A 298 -0.08 0.91 -36.76
N GLY A 299 -0.19 1.04 -35.44
CA GLY A 299 -0.99 2.07 -34.76
C GLY A 299 -2.28 1.60 -34.06
N SER A 300 -2.74 0.35 -34.25
CA SER A 300 -3.88 -0.15 -33.46
C SER A 300 -3.43 -0.77 -32.14
N SER A 301 -3.84 -0.17 -31.01
CA SER A 301 -3.72 -0.80 -29.68
C SER A 301 -4.61 -2.03 -29.61
N LEU A 302 -4.02 -3.19 -29.30
CA LEU A 302 -4.81 -4.39 -28.99
C LEU A 302 -5.06 -4.42 -27.49
N VAL A 303 -6.31 -4.69 -27.11
CA VAL A 303 -6.76 -4.63 -25.71
C VAL A 303 -7.67 -5.82 -25.44
N GLU A 304 -7.35 -6.56 -24.39
CA GLU A 304 -8.19 -7.63 -23.85
C GLU A 304 -8.38 -7.39 -22.37
N GLN A 305 -9.57 -7.60 -21.86
CA GLN A 305 -9.90 -7.36 -20.45
C GLN A 305 -10.94 -8.34 -19.97
N ASN A 306 -10.81 -8.77 -18.72
CA ASN A 306 -11.77 -9.66 -18.10
C ASN A 306 -11.68 -9.56 -16.57
N ARG A 307 -12.45 -10.40 -15.89
CA ARG A 307 -12.49 -10.51 -14.44
C ARG A 307 -12.51 -11.96 -14.03
N CYS A 308 -11.70 -12.31 -13.04
CA CYS A 308 -11.72 -13.63 -12.44
C CYS A 308 -13.00 -13.82 -11.62
N SER A 309 -13.82 -14.82 -11.96
CA SER A 309 -15.04 -15.14 -11.22
C SER A 309 -14.80 -15.69 -9.81
N GLN A 310 -13.58 -16.14 -9.50
CA GLN A 310 -13.25 -16.80 -8.23
C GLN A 310 -12.67 -15.84 -7.18
N CYS A 311 -11.80 -14.90 -7.56
CA CYS A 311 -11.21 -13.92 -6.63
C CYS A 311 -11.58 -12.47 -6.94
N ASN A 312 -12.50 -12.27 -7.90
CA ASN A 312 -12.96 -10.96 -8.36
C ASN A 312 -11.86 -10.04 -8.95
N THR A 313 -10.63 -10.54 -9.16
CA THR A 313 -9.53 -9.76 -9.76
C THR A 313 -9.91 -9.33 -11.17
N SER A 314 -9.96 -8.02 -11.40
CA SER A 314 -10.13 -7.45 -12.73
C SER A 314 -8.77 -7.24 -13.38
N TRP A 315 -8.69 -7.47 -14.68
CA TRP A 315 -7.43 -7.38 -15.41
C TRP A 315 -7.61 -6.87 -16.83
N LYS A 316 -6.54 -6.28 -17.36
CA LYS A 316 -6.46 -5.75 -18.72
C LYS A 316 -5.06 -5.99 -19.27
N ILE A 317 -4.98 -6.58 -20.45
CA ILE A 317 -3.74 -6.81 -21.20
C ILE A 317 -3.79 -5.92 -22.45
N GLN A 318 -2.69 -5.25 -22.76
CA GLN A 318 -2.57 -4.41 -23.94
C GLN A 318 -1.23 -4.61 -24.64
N VAL A 319 -1.23 -4.52 -25.96
CA VAL A 319 -0.02 -4.37 -26.76
C VAL A 319 -0.11 -3.05 -27.50
N ARG A 320 0.84 -2.15 -27.23
CA ARG A 320 0.85 -0.77 -27.73
C ARG A 320 2.19 -0.45 -28.38
N GLU A 321 2.15 0.44 -29.37
CA GLU A 321 3.34 1.12 -29.87
C GLU A 321 3.56 2.38 -29.04
N VAL A 322 4.78 2.64 -28.62
CA VAL A 322 5.16 3.81 -27.83
C VAL A 322 6.43 4.43 -28.40
N GLU A 323 6.57 5.75 -28.28
CA GLU A 323 7.81 6.45 -28.61
C GLU A 323 8.53 6.78 -27.30
N VAL A 324 9.67 6.13 -27.08
CA VAL A 324 10.46 6.30 -25.85
C VAL A 324 11.66 7.21 -26.09
N GLU A 325 12.32 7.03 -27.24
CA GLU A 325 13.46 7.82 -27.70
C GLU A 325 13.07 8.54 -28.99
N ALA A 326 13.65 9.72 -29.23
CA ALA A 326 13.28 10.54 -30.38
C ALA A 326 13.43 9.74 -31.69
N ARG A 327 12.32 9.52 -32.40
CA ARG A 327 12.24 8.78 -33.67
C ARG A 327 12.43 7.26 -33.57
N GLN A 328 12.47 6.68 -32.36
CA GLN A 328 12.51 5.24 -32.17
C GLN A 328 11.22 4.75 -31.51
N LYS A 329 10.45 3.99 -32.30
CA LYS A 329 9.25 3.29 -31.84
C LYS A 329 9.66 2.04 -31.09
N SER A 330 9.00 1.80 -29.96
CA SER A 330 9.10 0.58 -29.17
C SER A 330 7.73 -0.05 -29.06
N VAL A 331 7.69 -1.35 -28.75
CA VAL A 331 6.46 -2.09 -28.50
C VAL A 331 6.40 -2.43 -27.03
N CYS A 332 5.27 -2.08 -26.41
CA CYS A 332 5.03 -2.28 -24.98
C CYS A 332 3.90 -3.30 -24.78
N LEU A 333 4.19 -4.38 -24.05
CA LEU A 333 3.17 -5.21 -23.41
C LEU A 333 2.82 -4.56 -22.08
N VAL A 334 1.53 -4.36 -21.82
CA VAL A 334 1.02 -3.79 -20.57
C VAL A 334 0.05 -4.77 -19.93
N ILE A 335 0.29 -5.16 -18.69
CA ILE A 335 -0.63 -5.98 -17.90
C ILE A 335 -1.04 -5.18 -16.68
N THR A 336 -2.33 -4.83 -16.58
CA THR A 336 -2.89 -4.12 -15.43
C THR A 336 -3.85 -5.02 -14.67
N ARG A 337 -3.73 -5.06 -13.34
CA ARG A 337 -4.61 -5.79 -12.42
C ARG A 337 -5.19 -4.84 -11.40
N TRP A 338 -6.45 -5.06 -11.05
CA TRP A 338 -7.12 -4.40 -9.93
C TRP A 338 -7.61 -5.47 -8.96
N ILE A 339 -7.21 -5.35 -7.70
CA ILE A 339 -7.53 -6.31 -6.65
C ILE A 339 -8.12 -5.60 -5.43
N ASP A 340 -9.16 -6.17 -4.83
CA ASP A 340 -9.70 -5.75 -3.54
C ASP A 340 -9.15 -6.69 -2.46
N LEU A 341 -8.32 -6.15 -1.57
CA LEU A 341 -7.69 -6.90 -0.49
C LEU A 341 -8.57 -6.99 0.76
N GLY A 342 -9.68 -6.26 0.78
CA GLY A 342 -10.63 -6.26 1.87
C GLY A 342 -10.29 -5.33 3.02
N SER A 343 -10.87 -5.63 4.18
CA SER A 343 -10.97 -4.68 5.30
C SER A 343 -9.69 -4.56 6.13
N GLY A 344 -8.74 -5.49 5.97
CA GLY A 344 -7.54 -5.57 6.80
C GLY A 344 -7.80 -5.88 8.29
N LYS A 345 -9.05 -6.14 8.69
CA LYS A 345 -9.41 -6.44 10.09
C LYS A 345 -9.01 -7.84 10.54
N SER A 346 -8.93 -8.78 9.61
CA SER A 346 -8.61 -10.18 9.91
C SER A 346 -7.89 -10.82 8.71
N PRO A 347 -6.85 -11.63 8.94
CA PRO A 347 -6.25 -12.40 7.86
C PRO A 347 -7.15 -13.52 7.35
N GLU A 348 -8.27 -13.77 8.05
CA GLU A 348 -9.32 -14.68 7.61
C GLU A 348 -10.31 -14.01 6.64
N ASP A 349 -10.15 -12.72 6.32
CA ASP A 349 -10.96 -12.04 5.29
C ASP A 349 -10.84 -12.84 3.97
N PRO A 350 -11.95 -13.36 3.41
CA PRO A 350 -11.92 -14.16 2.19
C PRO A 350 -11.24 -13.44 1.02
N ARG A 351 -11.35 -12.10 0.95
CA ARG A 351 -10.70 -11.27 -0.07
C ARG A 351 -9.19 -11.38 0.02
N TRP A 352 -8.63 -11.19 1.21
CA TRP A 352 -7.20 -11.40 1.45
C TRP A 352 -6.77 -12.85 1.17
N ARG A 353 -7.52 -13.83 1.71
CA ARG A 353 -7.19 -15.26 1.61
C ARG A 353 -7.11 -15.77 0.17
N SER A 354 -7.87 -15.18 -0.76
CA SER A 354 -7.86 -15.54 -2.18
C SER A 354 -6.52 -15.28 -2.89
N PHE A 355 -5.64 -14.44 -2.31
CA PHE A 355 -4.35 -14.07 -2.88
C PHE A 355 -3.14 -14.81 -2.28
N ILE A 356 -3.31 -15.43 -1.12
CA ILE A 356 -2.25 -16.17 -0.42
C ILE A 356 -2.39 -17.69 -0.56
N GLU A 357 -3.59 -18.19 -0.83
CA GLU A 357 -3.87 -19.62 -0.93
C GLU A 357 -4.59 -19.93 -2.24
N SER A 358 -3.99 -20.82 -3.04
CA SER A 358 -4.39 -21.06 -4.43
C SER A 358 -5.74 -21.74 -4.64
N ARG A 359 -6.47 -22.08 -3.56
CA ARG A 359 -7.75 -22.81 -3.62
C ARG A 359 -8.92 -22.01 -3.05
N ASN A 360 -8.69 -20.79 -2.58
CA ASN A 360 -9.73 -20.01 -1.93
C ASN A 360 -10.50 -19.20 -2.97
N THR A 361 -11.74 -19.62 -3.20
CA THR A 361 -12.71 -18.87 -3.99
C THR A 361 -13.55 -17.99 -3.07
N LEU A 362 -13.88 -16.80 -3.56
CA LEU A 362 -14.88 -15.94 -2.94
C LEU A 362 -16.26 -16.55 -3.17
N SER A 363 -17.05 -16.66 -2.11
CA SER A 363 -18.48 -16.95 -2.27
C SER A 363 -19.18 -15.76 -2.94
N ASN A 364 -20.33 -16.00 -3.56
CA ASN A 364 -21.07 -14.96 -4.29
C ASN A 364 -21.37 -13.71 -3.43
N GLY A 365 -21.53 -13.87 -2.11
CA GLY A 365 -21.73 -12.74 -1.19
C GLY A 365 -20.49 -11.89 -0.91
N HIS A 366 -19.30 -12.38 -1.28
CA HIS A 366 -18.03 -11.65 -1.17
C HIS A 366 -17.53 -11.10 -2.50
N ILE A 367 -18.17 -11.48 -3.62
CA ILE A 367 -17.93 -10.86 -4.92
C ILE A 367 -18.60 -9.49 -4.91
N VAL A 368 -17.82 -8.47 -4.59
CA VAL A 368 -18.24 -7.08 -4.65
C VAL A 368 -18.26 -6.60 -6.11
N SER A 369 -18.76 -5.38 -6.35
CA SER A 369 -18.60 -4.67 -7.62
C SER A 369 -17.15 -4.70 -8.13
N ASP A 370 -17.00 -4.55 -9.45
CA ASP A 370 -15.74 -4.64 -10.16
C ASP A 370 -14.63 -3.80 -9.49
N PRO A 371 -13.52 -4.43 -9.01
CA PRO A 371 -12.42 -3.70 -8.38
C PRO A 371 -11.83 -2.59 -9.24
N ARG A 372 -11.85 -2.72 -10.57
CA ARG A 372 -11.41 -1.66 -11.48
C ARG A 372 -12.30 -0.43 -11.38
N VAL A 373 -13.62 -0.62 -11.45
CA VAL A 373 -14.58 0.48 -11.34
C VAL A 373 -14.41 1.18 -9.99
N ARG A 374 -14.32 0.40 -8.91
CA ARG A 374 -14.13 0.92 -7.56
C ARG A 374 -12.84 1.71 -7.41
N PHE A 375 -11.76 1.25 -8.02
CA PHE A 375 -10.46 1.91 -7.95
C PHE A 375 -10.44 3.22 -8.76
N GLU A 376 -10.90 3.17 -10.01
CA GLU A 376 -10.79 4.29 -10.96
C GLU A 376 -11.85 5.37 -10.74
N LYS A 377 -13.04 5.04 -10.22
CA LYS A 377 -14.16 5.98 -10.09
C LYS A 377 -14.57 6.27 -8.66
N ASP A 378 -14.61 5.25 -7.82
CA ASP A 378 -15.35 5.32 -6.55
C ASP A 378 -14.44 5.39 -5.31
N SER A 379 -13.12 5.47 -5.50
CA SER A 379 -12.19 5.56 -4.38
C SER A 379 -12.24 6.93 -3.72
N VAL A 380 -11.93 6.97 -2.42
CA VAL A 380 -11.90 8.22 -1.65
C VAL A 380 -10.94 9.23 -2.27
N GLN A 381 -9.79 8.73 -2.73
CA GLN A 381 -8.83 9.52 -3.46
C GLN A 381 -9.45 10.06 -4.75
N ALA A 382 -10.12 9.23 -5.56
CA ALA A 382 -10.73 9.65 -6.82
C ALA A 382 -11.85 10.68 -6.64
N LEU A 383 -12.54 10.64 -5.50
CA LEU A 383 -13.58 11.60 -5.13
C LEU A 383 -13.01 12.85 -4.41
N GLY A 384 -11.75 12.82 -3.99
CA GLY A 384 -11.06 13.90 -3.31
C GLY A 384 -10.48 14.95 -4.27
N ARG A 385 -9.87 16.00 -3.70
CA ARG A 385 -9.12 17.03 -4.46
C ARG A 385 -7.66 16.64 -4.74
N GLU A 386 -7.26 15.41 -4.41
CA GLU A 386 -5.92 14.91 -4.68
C GLU A 386 -5.76 14.57 -6.17
N ILE A 387 -4.56 14.76 -6.71
CA ILE A 387 -4.26 14.45 -8.11
C ILE A 387 -4.22 12.92 -8.27
N VAL A 388 -5.36 12.35 -8.58
CA VAL A 388 -5.50 10.93 -8.84
C VAL A 388 -5.19 10.65 -10.29
N LEU A 389 -4.07 9.94 -10.52
CA LEU A 389 -3.69 9.55 -11.86
C LEU A 389 -4.63 8.45 -12.38
N SER A 390 -5.26 8.74 -13.52
CA SER A 390 -6.02 7.75 -14.29
C SER A 390 -5.11 6.61 -14.76
N GLU A 391 -5.71 5.50 -15.17
CA GLU A 391 -4.99 4.36 -15.78
C GLU A 391 -4.02 4.81 -16.89
N GLU A 392 -4.50 5.68 -17.78
CA GLU A 392 -3.72 6.19 -18.91
C GLU A 392 -2.63 7.17 -18.47
N ALA A 393 -2.90 8.03 -17.49
CA ALA A 393 -1.90 8.94 -16.95
C ALA A 393 -0.74 8.20 -16.26
N ILE A 394 -1.04 7.13 -15.51
CA ILE A 394 0.00 6.26 -14.93
C ILE A 394 0.80 5.57 -16.03
N PHE A 395 0.12 5.06 -17.07
CA PHE A 395 0.82 4.43 -18.20
C PHE A 395 1.84 5.39 -18.81
N TRP A 396 1.46 6.63 -19.15
CA TRP A 396 2.39 7.59 -19.75
C TRP A 396 3.47 8.07 -18.79
N LYS A 397 3.16 8.24 -17.50
CA LYS A 397 4.17 8.49 -16.46
C LYS A 397 5.23 7.38 -16.45
N ASN A 398 4.80 6.12 -16.50
CA ASN A 398 5.67 4.96 -16.47
C ASN A 398 6.50 4.83 -17.76
N VAL A 399 5.90 5.03 -18.93
CA VAL A 399 6.61 5.06 -20.21
C VAL A 399 7.69 6.16 -20.21
N GLY A 400 7.36 7.34 -19.68
CA GLY A 400 8.30 8.46 -19.57
C GLY A 400 9.51 8.20 -18.66
N LEU A 401 9.49 7.17 -17.81
CA LEU A 401 10.68 6.76 -17.06
C LEU A 401 11.72 6.09 -17.97
N PHE A 402 11.30 5.41 -19.04
CA PHE A 402 12.22 4.79 -20.00
C PHE A 402 12.86 5.82 -20.94
N SER A 403 12.21 6.96 -21.17
CA SER A 403 12.71 8.01 -22.07
C SER A 403 14.06 8.55 -21.59
N GLY A 404 15.08 8.43 -22.44
CA GLY A 404 16.45 8.85 -22.11
C GLY A 404 17.00 8.19 -20.84
N ASP A 405 16.54 6.97 -20.52
CA ASP A 405 16.84 6.26 -19.28
C ASP A 405 16.61 7.12 -18.01
N ARG A 406 15.58 7.98 -18.01
CA ARG A 406 15.26 8.90 -16.91
C ARG A 406 15.20 8.21 -15.54
N TYR A 407 14.76 6.94 -15.49
CA TYR A 407 14.76 6.15 -14.26
C TYR A 407 16.11 6.16 -13.54
N ARG A 408 17.25 6.18 -14.25
CA ARG A 408 18.59 6.21 -13.63
C ARG A 408 18.88 7.49 -12.86
N HIS A 409 18.18 8.57 -13.20
CA HIS A 409 18.40 9.90 -12.62
C HIS A 409 17.42 10.22 -11.49
N VAL A 410 16.21 9.67 -11.54
CA VAL A 410 15.14 10.00 -10.58
C VAL A 410 14.87 8.89 -9.57
N MET A 411 15.31 7.65 -9.82
CA MET A 411 15.01 6.48 -9.00
C MET A 411 16.23 6.01 -8.22
N VAL A 412 16.00 5.39 -7.07
CA VAL A 412 17.06 4.81 -6.23
C VAL A 412 17.51 3.48 -6.84
N GLN A 413 18.81 3.33 -7.09
CA GLN A 413 19.37 2.08 -7.59
C GLN A 413 19.36 1.00 -6.49
N LEU A 414 18.76 -0.16 -6.79
CA LEU A 414 18.70 -1.33 -5.91
C LEU A 414 19.90 -2.26 -6.14
N ASP A 415 20.22 -2.50 -7.42
CA ASP A 415 21.38 -3.27 -7.86
C ASP A 415 21.83 -2.84 -9.26
N ALA A 416 22.75 -3.58 -9.88
CA ALA A 416 23.30 -3.27 -11.21
C ALA A 416 22.24 -3.16 -12.32
N SER A 417 21.08 -3.76 -12.12
CA SER A 417 20.03 -3.91 -13.14
C SER A 417 18.68 -3.34 -12.72
N ARG A 418 18.54 -2.81 -11.50
CA ARG A 418 17.24 -2.44 -10.94
C ARG A 418 17.25 -1.12 -10.20
N TRP A 419 16.15 -0.39 -10.36
CA TRP A 419 15.90 0.91 -9.75
C TRP A 419 14.48 0.96 -9.20
N CYS A 420 14.25 1.67 -8.09
CA CYS A 420 12.92 1.85 -7.55
C CYS A 420 12.62 3.29 -7.10
N LEU A 421 11.34 3.64 -7.17
CA LEU A 421 10.71 4.74 -6.44
C LEU A 421 9.79 4.13 -5.39
N SER A 422 9.94 4.57 -4.15
CA SER A 422 9.04 4.21 -3.07
C SER A 422 8.70 5.46 -2.28
N ALA A 423 7.56 5.46 -1.59
CA ALA A 423 7.11 6.57 -0.76
C ALA A 423 8.15 7.05 0.28
N ASN A 424 9.09 6.19 0.67
CA ASN A 424 10.15 6.48 1.64
C ASN A 424 11.38 7.21 1.07
N GLY A 425 11.51 7.31 -0.24
CA GLY A 425 12.62 8.03 -0.84
C GLY A 425 12.43 9.54 -0.68
N ASP A 426 13.45 10.24 -0.16
CA ASP A 426 13.54 11.71 0.01
C ASP A 426 13.23 12.56 -1.25
N GLY A 427 12.83 11.95 -2.38
CA GLY A 427 12.59 12.61 -3.67
C GLY A 427 11.13 12.84 -4.08
N LEU A 428 10.13 12.18 -3.47
CA LEU A 428 8.76 12.21 -4.03
C LEU A 428 7.96 13.49 -3.74
N TYR A 429 8.22 14.19 -2.64
CA TYR A 429 7.51 15.45 -2.37
C TYR A 429 8.12 16.67 -3.06
N GLY A 430 9.33 16.57 -3.62
CA GLY A 430 9.99 17.68 -4.33
C GLY A 430 9.81 17.70 -5.86
N GLU A 431 9.48 16.56 -6.49
CA GLU A 431 9.42 16.46 -7.95
C GLU A 431 8.01 16.42 -8.56
N VAL A 432 6.95 16.18 -7.77
CA VAL A 432 5.58 16.19 -8.31
C VAL A 432 5.22 17.57 -8.87
N GLU A 433 5.71 18.66 -8.26
CA GLU A 433 5.55 20.03 -8.79
C GLU A 433 6.36 20.31 -10.07
N ARG A 434 7.41 19.55 -10.39
CA ARG A 434 8.18 19.72 -11.64
C ARG A 434 7.62 18.94 -12.83
N ILE A 435 6.85 17.89 -12.58
CA ILE A 435 6.26 17.07 -13.65
C ILE A 435 5.09 17.79 -14.35
N GLU A 436 4.51 18.82 -13.73
CA GLU A 436 3.44 19.64 -14.32
C GLU A 436 3.85 20.39 -15.60
N GLY A 437 5.15 20.53 -15.88
CA GLY A 437 5.67 21.14 -17.11
C GLY A 437 5.47 20.33 -18.41
N LEU A 438 4.96 19.09 -18.34
CA LEU A 438 4.79 18.21 -19.51
C LEU A 438 3.33 18.07 -20.00
N SER A 439 2.36 18.74 -19.35
CA SER A 439 0.94 18.70 -19.74
C SER A 439 0.61 19.52 -21.01
N SER A 440 1.54 20.29 -21.58
CA SER A 440 1.21 21.25 -22.66
C SER A 440 1.59 20.81 -24.08
N CYS A 441 2.10 19.60 -24.31
CA CYS A 441 2.61 19.21 -25.64
C CYS A 441 1.79 18.16 -26.42
N CYS A 442 0.63 17.73 -25.96
CA CYS A 442 -0.21 16.78 -26.71
C CYS A 442 -1.71 17.15 -26.71
N VAL A 443 -2.04 18.37 -27.16
CA VAL A 443 -3.38 18.71 -27.66
C VAL A 443 -3.26 19.66 -28.85
N VAL A 444 -2.74 19.17 -29.98
CA VAL A 444 -3.03 19.72 -31.32
C VAL A 444 -2.90 18.60 -32.36
N ALA A 445 -4.03 18.03 -32.76
CA ALA A 445 -4.41 17.60 -34.11
C ALA A 445 -5.78 16.91 -34.04
#